data_AF-X0YSN3-F1
#
_entry.id   AF-X0YSN3-F1
#
_cell.length_a   1.000
_cell.length_b   1.000
_cell.length_c   1.000
_cell.angle_alpha   90.00
_cell.angle_beta   90.00
_cell.angle_gamma   90.00
#
_symmetry.space_group_name_H-M   'P 1'
#
loop_
_entity.id
_entity.type
_entity.pdbx_description
1 polymer ?
#
loop_
_entity_poly.entity_id
_entity_poly.type
_entity_poly.pdbx_seq_one_letter_code
_entity_poly.pdbx_strand_id
1 'polypeptide(L)' 'MLIVALTGGIASGKSVVAEVLEELGCYIHHADKIAHDLMEPEKPAWKKIVAHFGKKILNE' A
#
# COMPACT_ATOMS: atom_id res chain seq x y z
N MET A 1 11.49 -2.12 -19.54
CA MET A 1 10.16 -2.41 -18.96
C MET A 1 9.43 -1.09 -18.80
N LEU A 2 8.19 -0.99 -19.26
CA LEU A 2 7.37 0.20 -19.09
C LEU A 2 6.78 0.20 -17.67
N ILE A 3 6.82 1.34 -16.98
CA ILE A 3 6.21 1.52 -15.66
C ILE A 3 5.14 2.59 -15.78
N VAL A 4 3.93 2.28 -15.32
CA VAL A 4 2.77 3.17 -15.40
C VAL A 4 2.16 3.30 -14.01
N ALA A 5 1.88 4.54 -13.61
CA ALA A 5 1.19 4.83 -12.35
C ALA A 5 -0.33 4.89 -12.58
N LEU A 6 -1.09 4.04 -11.90
CA LEU A 6 -2.55 4.10 -11.85
C LEU A 6 -2.98 4.91 -10.62
N THR A 7 -3.75 5.97 -10.83
CA THR A 7 -4.25 6.86 -9.76
C THR A 7 -5.71 7.27 -10.03
N GLY A 8 -6.32 7.99 -9.10
CA GLY A 8 -7.73 8.37 -9.12
C GLY A 8 -8.31 8.59 -7.73
N GLY A 9 -9.44 9.29 -7.66
CA GLY A 9 -10.13 9.59 -6.40
C GLY A 9 -10.66 8.36 -5.66
N ILE A 10 -11.11 8.53 -4.41
CA ILE A 10 -11.79 7.46 -3.67
C ILE A 10 -13.04 6.99 -4.45
N ALA A 11 -13.30 5.69 -4.45
CA ALA A 11 -14.41 5.05 -5.18
C ALA A 11 -14.43 5.26 -6.71
N SER A 12 -13.33 5.72 -7.32
CA SER A 12 -13.26 5.93 -8.78
C SER A 12 -13.03 4.63 -9.60
N GLY A 13 -13.07 3.46 -8.98
CA GLY A 13 -12.87 2.18 -9.66
C GLY A 13 -11.41 1.78 -9.91
N LYS A 14 -10.42 2.40 -9.27
CA LYS A 14 -8.99 2.04 -9.45
C LYS A 14 -8.69 0.56 -9.28
N SER A 15 -9.26 -0.07 -8.23
CA SER A 15 -9.04 -1.49 -7.97
C SER A 15 -9.56 -2.36 -9.11
N VAL A 16 -10.73 -2.01 -9.67
CA VAL A 16 -11.30 -2.69 -10.84
C VAL A 16 -10.40 -2.52 -12.07
N VAL A 17 -9.87 -1.31 -12.31
CA VAL A 17 -8.93 -1.09 -13.42
C VAL A 17 -7.63 -1.88 -13.21
N ALA A 18 -7.12 -1.96 -11.98
CA ALA A 18 -5.94 -2.75 -11.66
C ALA A 18 -6.15 -4.25 -11.91
N GLU A 19 -7.31 -4.80 -11.52
CA GLU A 19 -7.71 -6.19 -11.79
C GLU A 19 -7.77 -6.47 -13.30
N VAL A 20 -8.40 -5.60 -14.07
CA VAL A 20 -8.45 -5.73 -15.55
C VAL A 20 -7.05 -5.71 -16.16
N LEU A 21 -6.15 -4.84 -15.67
CA LEU A 21 -4.77 -4.81 -16.15
C LEU A 21 -4.00 -6.08 -15.79
N GLU A 22 -4.24 -6.65 -14.62
CA GLU A 22 -3.66 -7.93 -14.19
C GLU A 22 -4.15 -9.09 -15.07
N GLU A 23 -5.44 -9.16 -15.38
CA GLU A 23 -6.02 -10.14 -16.32
C GLU A 23 -5.41 -10.04 -17.73
N LEU A 24 -5.01 -8.84 -18.14
CA LEU A 24 -4.31 -8.59 -19.41
C LEU A 24 -2.79 -8.91 -19.34
N GLY A 25 -2.30 -9.40 -18.21
CA GLY A 25 -0.91 -9.83 -18.02
C GLY A 25 0.02 -8.75 -17.46
N CYS A 26 -0.50 -7.62 -16.98
CA CYS A 26 0.32 -6.63 -16.29
C CYS A 26 0.67 -7.09 -14.88
N TYR A 27 1.92 -6.89 -14.47
CA TYR A 27 2.28 -7.05 -13.07
C TYR A 27 1.85 -5.82 -12.27
N ILE A 28 1.01 -6.01 -11.25
CA ILE A 28 0.47 -4.92 -10.44
C ILE A 28 1.21 -4.79 -9.11
N HIS A 29 1.70 -3.58 -8.84
CA HIS A 29 2.21 -3.18 -7.53
C HIS A 29 1.17 -2.33 -6.78
N HIS A 30 0.53 -2.89 -5.75
CA HIS A 30 -0.41 -2.16 -4.91
C HIS A 30 0.31 -1.37 -3.81
N ALA A 31 0.40 -0.04 -3.99
CA ALA A 31 1.09 0.83 -3.04
C ALA A 31 0.49 0.77 -1.62
N ASP A 32 -0.85 0.81 -1.49
CA ASP A 32 -1.53 0.79 -0.20
C ASP A 32 -1.25 -0.51 0.58
N LYS A 33 -1.25 -1.65 -0.12
CA LYS A 33 -0.95 -2.95 0.47
C LYS A 33 0.51 -3.02 0.94
N ILE A 34 1.45 -2.60 0.10
CA ILE A 34 2.87 -2.57 0.45
C ILE A 34 3.12 -1.64 1.65
N ALA A 35 2.47 -0.48 1.69
CA ALA A 35 2.57 0.43 2.81
C ALA A 35 2.07 -0.22 4.12
N HIS A 36 0.95 -0.93 4.08
CA HIS A 36 0.42 -1.67 5.22
C HIS A 36 1.40 -2.77 5.67
N ASP A 37 1.88 -3.58 4.73
CA ASP A 37 2.84 -4.66 5.00
C ASP A 37 4.11 -4.11 5.65
N LEU A 38 4.63 -2.96 5.22
CA LEU A 38 5.82 -2.34 5.81
C LEU A 38 5.59 -1.86 7.26
N MET A 39 4.34 -1.54 7.60
CA MET A 39 3.93 -1.07 8.92
C MET A 39 3.46 -2.19 9.85
N GLU A 40 3.62 -3.46 9.48
CA GLU A 40 3.38 -4.55 10.43
C GLU A 40 4.28 -4.43 11.69
N PRO A 41 3.80 -4.90 12.86
CA PRO A 41 4.55 -4.83 14.10
C PRO A 41 5.99 -5.33 13.98
N GLU A 42 6.90 -4.68 14.70
CA GLU A 42 8.33 -5.00 14.73
C GLU A 42 9.13 -4.79 13.44
N LYS A 43 8.49 -4.45 12.31
CA LYS A 43 9.21 -4.09 11.08
C LYS A 43 9.94 -2.75 11.19
N PRO A 44 10.94 -2.48 10.33
CA PRO A 44 11.73 -1.25 10.40
C PRO A 44 10.90 0.03 10.31
N ALA A 45 9.88 0.08 9.44
CA ALA A 45 9.01 1.26 9.33
C ALA A 45 8.14 1.42 10.58
N TRP A 46 7.51 0.33 11.06
CA TRP A 46 6.75 0.33 12.31
C TRP A 46 7.58 0.85 13.50
N LYS A 47 8.81 0.34 13.67
CA LYS A 47 9.72 0.78 14.75
C LYS A 47 10.01 2.28 14.69
N LYS A 48 10.25 2.82 13.49
CA LYS A 48 10.48 4.26 13.28
C LYS A 48 9.23 5.08 13.60
N ILE A 49 8.05 4.62 13.17
CA ILE A 49 6.77 5.28 13.43
C ILE A 49 6.49 5.31 14.95
N VAL A 50 6.62 4.18 15.64
CA VAL A 50 6.41 4.09 17.10
C VAL A 50 7.44 4.91 17.86
N ALA A 51 8.71 4.91 17.45
CA ALA A 51 9.74 5.74 18.08
C ALA A 51 9.44 7.24 17.95
N HIS A 52 8.84 7.67 16.83
CA HIS A 52 8.53 9.07 16.57
C HIS A 52 7.23 9.53 17.28
N PHE A 53 6.15 8.75 17.17
CA PHE A 53 4.82 9.15 17.66
C PHE A 53 4.49 8.61 19.07
N GLY A 54 5.29 7.68 19.58
CA GLY A 54 5.09 7.00 20.86
C GLY A 54 4.09 5.84 20.79
N LYS A 55 4.06 4.99 21.81
CA LYS A 55 3.22 3.76 21.84
C LYS A 55 1.71 4.02 21.87
N LYS A 56 1.27 5.26 22.12
CA LYS A 56 -0.16 5.65 22.17
C LYS A 56 -0.92 5.48 20.85
N ILE A 57 -0.21 5.31 19.73
CA ILE A 57 -0.83 5.09 18.41
C ILE A 57 -1.15 3.60 18.15
N LEU A 58 -0.67 2.71 19.00
CA LEU A 58 -0.91 1.27 18.89
C LEU A 58 -2.25 0.95 19.52
N ASN A 59 -3.01 0.07 18.88
CA ASN A 59 -4.17 -0.55 19.50
C ASN A 59 -3.70 -1.62 20.50
N GLU A 60 -4.54 -1.91 21.50
CA GLU A 60 -4.30 -2.98 22.49
C GLU A 60 -4.18 -4.37 21.84
#